data_AF-A0A5C5Y5X5-F1
#
_entry.id   AF-A0A5C5Y5X5-F1
#
_cell.length_a   1.000
_cell.length_b   1.000
_cell.length_c   1.000
_cell.angle_alpha   90.00
_cell.angle_beta   90.00
_cell.angle_gamma   90.00
#
_symmetry.space_group_name_H-M   'P 1'
#
loop_
_entity.id
_entity.type
_entity.pdbx_description
1 polymer ?
#
loop_
_entity_poly.entity_id
_entity_poly.type
_entity_poly.pdbx_seq_one_letter_code
_entity_poly.pdbx_strand_id
1 'polypeptide(L)'
;MIVAKLRRLAYASIRLVMGGTTAARFAGATVGNDCRIITSRLGTEPWLISIGDRVTIAAEVFLLTHDGACGLIKDKRGRRHKVAPIEIGNDVFIGVCSVVLPGVRIGDRVIVAAGTVVHKSIPSGTVVGGSPARVIGSFDHYRENAVERLPATTDMKGLSFRERTDSIAQRNFRPELPIFWENELSETNDQSSERTVPKRTVHDQTQIAAEASSNTSQT
;
A
#
# COMPACT_ATOMS: atom_id res chain seq x y z
N MET A 1 -15.55 -3.18 28.51
CA MET A 1 -16.37 -2.34 27.61
C MET A 1 -16.29 -0.84 27.92
N ILE A 2 -16.33 -0.43 29.20
CA ILE A 2 -16.21 0.98 29.62
C ILE A 2 -14.83 1.58 29.29
N VAL A 3 -13.73 0.88 29.60
CA VAL A 3 -12.36 1.34 29.33
C VAL A 3 -12.10 1.60 27.84
N ALA A 4 -12.60 0.73 26.95
CA ALA A 4 -12.46 0.91 25.50
C ALA A 4 -13.22 2.14 24.99
N LYS A 5 -14.40 2.43 25.56
CA LYS A 5 -15.19 3.63 25.24
C LYS A 5 -14.48 4.90 25.73
N LEU A 6 -13.94 4.88 26.96
CA LEU A 6 -13.14 5.98 27.51
C LEU A 6 -11.90 6.26 26.66
N ARG A 7 -11.16 5.22 26.27
CA ARG A 7 -9.98 5.37 25.41
C ARG A 7 -10.33 5.93 24.02
N ARG A 8 -11.46 5.52 23.44
CA ARG A 8 -11.96 6.09 22.18
C ARG A 8 -12.33 7.57 22.32
N LEU A 9 -13.01 7.93 23.40
CA LEU A 9 -13.35 9.32 23.68
C LEU A 9 -12.08 10.17 23.86
N ALA A 10 -11.13 9.69 24.66
CA ALA A 10 -9.84 10.35 24.86
C ALA A 10 -9.09 10.53 23.53
N TYR A 11 -9.02 9.50 22.69
CA TYR A 11 -8.42 9.59 21.36
C TYR A 11 -9.11 10.63 20.48
N ALA A 12 -10.45 10.66 20.46
CA ALA A 12 -11.21 11.63 19.69
C ALA A 12 -10.96 13.07 20.18
N SER A 13 -10.94 13.29 21.50
CA SER A 13 -10.64 14.59 22.11
C SER A 13 -9.21 15.06 21.81
N ILE A 14 -8.21 14.18 21.99
CA ILE A 14 -6.80 14.50 21.68
C ILE A 14 -6.66 14.84 20.20
N ARG A 15 -7.29 14.07 19.31
CA ARG A 15 -7.24 14.33 17.88
C ARG A 15 -7.84 15.68 17.51
N LEU A 16 -8.98 16.03 18.10
CA LEU A 16 -9.67 17.29 17.85
C LEU A 16 -8.86 18.49 18.33
N VAL A 17 -8.25 18.41 19.51
CA VAL A 17 -7.56 19.53 20.18
C VAL A 17 -6.09 19.62 19.79
N MET A 18 -5.39 18.49 19.70
CA MET A 18 -3.93 18.41 19.54
C MET A 18 -3.49 17.87 18.18
N GLY A 19 -4.43 17.55 17.29
CA GLY A 19 -4.17 17.07 15.94
C GLY A 19 -3.87 15.57 15.84
N GLY A 20 -3.82 15.07 14.60
CA GLY A 20 -3.69 13.65 14.31
C GLY A 20 -2.32 13.05 14.65
N THR A 21 -1.25 13.83 14.62
CA THR A 21 0.11 13.38 14.98
C THR A 21 0.19 13.01 16.46
N THR A 22 -0.32 13.89 17.34
CA THR A 22 -0.41 13.61 18.78
C THR A 22 -1.34 12.43 19.05
N ALA A 23 -2.47 12.35 18.35
CA ALA A 23 -3.39 11.23 18.49
C ALA A 23 -2.76 9.89 18.07
N ALA A 24 -1.97 9.88 16.99
CA ALA A 24 -1.25 8.69 16.53
C ALA A 24 -0.23 8.20 17.56
N ARG A 25 0.54 9.14 18.14
CA ARG A 25 1.46 8.84 19.25
C ARG A 25 0.72 8.31 20.48
N PHE A 26 -0.39 8.94 20.87
CA PHE A 26 -1.24 8.47 21.97
C PHE A 26 -1.83 7.07 21.70
N ALA A 27 -2.14 6.74 20.45
CA ALA A 27 -2.60 5.40 20.08
C ALA A 27 -1.51 4.34 20.30
N GLY A 28 -0.23 4.72 20.13
CA GLY A 28 0.95 3.89 20.36
C GLY A 28 1.99 3.95 19.24
N ALA A 29 1.70 4.64 18.13
CA ALA A 29 2.63 4.71 17.00
C ALA A 29 3.84 5.59 17.29
N THR A 30 4.99 5.24 16.71
CA THR A 30 6.17 6.11 16.72
C THR A 30 6.06 7.06 15.53
N VAL A 31 6.04 8.37 15.77
CA VAL A 31 5.86 9.39 14.72
C VAL A 31 6.88 10.50 14.88
N GLY A 32 7.66 10.75 13.84
CA GLY A 32 8.64 11.84 13.75
C GLY A 32 8.01 13.23 13.73
N ASN A 33 8.83 14.22 13.40
CA ASN A 33 8.51 15.65 13.44
C ASN A 33 7.84 16.13 12.15
N ASP A 34 7.10 17.23 12.25
CA ASP A 34 6.47 17.91 11.11
C ASP A 34 5.55 17.02 10.25
N CYS A 35 4.98 15.99 10.86
CA CYS A 35 4.02 15.10 10.21
C CYS A 35 2.61 15.67 10.21
N ARG A 36 1.88 15.42 9.12
CA ARG A 36 0.45 15.74 8.97
C ARG A 36 -0.34 14.44 8.81
N ILE A 37 -0.83 13.91 9.93
CA ILE A 37 -1.62 12.67 9.96
C ILE A 37 -3.12 12.98 9.95
N ILE A 38 -3.78 12.79 8.82
CA ILE A 38 -5.22 13.08 8.61
C ILE A 38 -6.09 11.83 8.78
N THR A 39 -5.54 10.63 8.63
CA THR A 39 -6.26 9.38 8.93
C THR A 39 -6.37 9.11 10.43
N SER A 40 -7.41 8.37 10.83
CA SER A 40 -7.56 7.77 12.16
C SER A 40 -7.41 6.24 12.14
N ARG A 41 -7.11 5.64 10.98
CA ARG A 41 -7.12 4.19 10.73
C ARG A 41 -5.72 3.56 10.89
N LEU A 42 -5.20 3.56 12.12
CA LEU A 42 -3.89 2.99 12.46
C LEU A 42 -3.93 1.50 12.87
N GLY A 43 -5.01 0.80 12.54
CA GLY A 43 -5.20 -0.59 12.96
C GLY A 43 -5.41 -0.77 14.47
N THR A 44 -5.30 -2.02 14.93
CA THR A 44 -5.42 -2.41 16.34
C THR A 44 -4.08 -2.43 17.07
N GLU A 45 -2.97 -2.53 16.34
CA GLU A 45 -1.60 -2.57 16.88
C GLU A 45 -0.77 -1.34 16.44
N PRO A 46 -1.18 -0.10 16.76
CA PRO A 46 -0.48 1.10 16.34
C PRO A 46 0.99 1.17 16.80
N TRP A 47 1.37 0.46 17.88
CA TRP A 47 2.76 0.35 18.33
C TRP A 47 3.68 -0.42 17.38
N LEU A 48 3.15 -1.05 16.33
CA LEU A 48 3.91 -1.68 15.25
C LEU A 48 4.07 -0.75 14.03
N ILE A 49 3.65 0.51 14.14
CA ILE A 49 3.74 1.52 13.09
C ILE A 49 4.81 2.53 13.48
N SER A 50 5.81 2.67 12.62
CA SER A 50 6.82 3.73 12.70
C SER A 50 6.73 4.66 11.50
N ILE A 51 6.67 5.96 11.75
CA ILE A 51 6.57 7.03 10.77
C ILE A 51 7.73 7.99 11.01
N GLY A 52 8.51 8.28 9.96
CA GLY A 52 9.61 9.24 9.99
C GLY A 52 9.14 10.70 10.09
N ASP A 53 9.99 11.61 9.64
CA ASP A 53 9.78 13.06 9.64
C ASP A 53 9.12 13.55 8.35
N ARG A 54 8.39 14.66 8.44
CA ARG A 54 7.75 15.35 7.29
C ARG A 54 6.84 14.46 6.47
N VAL A 55 6.14 13.53 7.13
CA VAL A 55 5.21 12.60 6.47
C VAL A 55 3.80 13.17 6.47
N THR A 56 3.14 13.12 5.30
CA THR A 56 1.71 13.42 5.18
C THR A 56 0.94 12.13 4.88
N ILE A 57 -0.01 11.79 5.74
CA ILE A 57 -0.93 10.67 5.52
C ILE A 57 -2.35 11.23 5.40
N ALA A 58 -2.93 11.11 4.21
CA ALA A 58 -4.25 11.66 3.90
C ALA A 58 -5.40 10.95 4.63
N ALA A 59 -6.62 11.45 4.42
CA ALA A 59 -7.83 10.87 5.02
C ALA A 59 -8.06 9.42 4.54
N GLU A 60 -8.71 8.61 5.38
CA GLU A 60 -9.08 7.23 5.08
C GLU A 60 -7.93 6.34 4.56
N VAL A 61 -6.68 6.65 4.92
CA VAL A 61 -5.56 5.73 4.71
C VAL A 61 -5.57 4.67 5.79
N PHE A 62 -5.59 3.40 5.41
CA PHE A 62 -5.56 2.26 6.32
C PHE A 62 -4.14 1.71 6.46
N LEU A 63 -3.59 1.75 7.67
CA LEU A 63 -2.33 1.09 8.00
C LEU A 63 -2.66 -0.22 8.72
N LEU A 64 -2.52 -1.35 8.03
CA LEU A 64 -2.91 -2.66 8.54
C LEU A 64 -1.69 -3.45 8.99
N THR A 65 -1.58 -3.69 10.29
CA THR A 65 -0.50 -4.46 10.92
C THR A 65 -0.79 -5.96 11.02
N HIS A 66 -2.01 -6.40 10.69
CA HIS A 66 -2.41 -7.79 10.71
C HIS A 66 -3.25 -8.17 9.49
N ASP A 67 -3.33 -9.49 9.22
CA ASP A 67 -4.14 -10.05 8.14
C ASP A 67 -5.12 -11.08 8.73
N GLY A 68 -6.42 -10.81 8.58
CA GLY A 68 -7.47 -11.68 9.10
C GLY A 68 -7.66 -12.99 8.32
N ALA A 69 -7.18 -13.07 7.07
CA ALA A 69 -7.38 -14.24 6.22
C ALA A 69 -6.72 -15.50 6.80
N CYS A 70 -5.58 -15.35 7.49
CA CYS A 70 -4.91 -16.47 8.15
C CYS A 70 -5.76 -17.13 9.25
N GLY A 71 -6.73 -16.41 9.82
CA GLY A 71 -7.63 -16.95 10.85
C GLY A 71 -8.58 -18.04 10.34
N LEU A 72 -8.74 -18.17 9.02
CA LEU A 72 -9.47 -19.28 8.37
C LEU A 72 -8.70 -20.60 8.48
N ILE A 73 -7.38 -20.55 8.66
CA ILE A 73 -6.51 -21.71 8.78
C ILE A 73 -6.42 -22.10 10.27
N LYS A 74 -6.83 -23.32 10.60
CA LYS A 74 -6.81 -23.86 11.98
C LYS A 74 -6.37 -25.33 11.97
N ASP A 75 -5.54 -25.70 12.92
CA ASP A 75 -5.15 -27.10 13.18
C ASP A 75 -5.23 -27.45 14.68
N LYS A 76 -4.62 -28.57 15.08
CA LYS A 76 -4.53 -29.00 16.49
C LYS A 76 -3.86 -27.96 17.42
N ARG A 77 -3.12 -27.00 16.86
CA ARG A 77 -2.45 -25.91 17.60
C ARG A 77 -3.27 -24.61 17.62
N GLY A 78 -4.46 -24.58 17.01
CA GLY A 78 -5.32 -23.40 16.96
C GLY A 78 -5.26 -22.65 15.63
N ARG A 79 -5.84 -21.43 15.61
CA ARG A 79 -5.90 -20.56 14.43
C ARG A 79 -4.52 -19.98 14.10
N ARG A 80 -4.28 -19.69 12.82
CA ARG A 80 -3.10 -18.92 12.40
C ARG A 80 -3.34 -17.44 12.54
N HIS A 81 -2.26 -16.72 12.82
CA HIS A 81 -2.22 -15.27 12.99
C HIS A 81 -1.04 -14.72 12.20
N LYS A 82 -1.24 -13.62 11.48
CA LYS A 82 -0.19 -12.88 10.78
C LYS A 82 -0.25 -11.45 11.26
N VAL A 83 0.84 -11.00 11.87
CA VAL A 83 1.06 -9.64 12.34
C VAL A 83 2.46 -9.24 11.90
N ALA A 84 2.60 -8.05 11.34
CA ALA A 84 3.89 -7.52 10.89
C ALA A 84 3.90 -5.99 10.97
N PRO A 85 5.06 -5.38 11.27
CA PRO A 85 5.16 -3.94 11.39
C PRO A 85 5.00 -3.24 10.04
N ILE A 86 4.70 -1.94 10.10
CA ILE A 86 4.75 -1.02 8.96
C ILE A 86 5.78 0.05 9.28
N GLU A 87 6.71 0.28 8.36
CA GLU A 87 7.71 1.32 8.48
C GLU A 87 7.56 2.32 7.35
N ILE A 88 7.45 3.60 7.68
CA ILE A 88 7.35 4.71 6.73
C ILE A 88 8.53 5.64 6.99
N GLY A 89 9.35 5.88 5.95
CA GLY A 89 10.51 6.78 6.00
C GLY A 89 10.13 8.26 6.09
N ASN A 90 11.06 9.12 5.71
CA ASN A 90 10.94 10.57 5.75
C ASN A 90 10.41 11.14 4.44
N ASP A 91 9.78 12.32 4.48
CA ASP A 91 9.28 13.02 3.29
C ASP A 91 8.30 12.19 2.43
N VAL A 92 7.46 11.39 3.10
CA VAL A 92 6.50 10.50 2.42
C VAL A 92 5.12 11.14 2.35
N PHE A 93 4.47 11.00 1.20
CA PHE A 93 3.05 11.30 1.03
C PHE A 93 2.26 10.01 0.76
N ILE A 94 1.18 9.78 1.52
CA ILE A 94 0.23 8.70 1.29
C ILE A 94 -1.16 9.28 0.98
N GLY A 95 -1.62 9.05 -0.25
CA GLY A 95 -2.86 9.59 -0.79
C GLY A 95 -4.12 8.97 -0.19
N VAL A 96 -5.23 9.71 -0.28
CA VAL A 96 -6.53 9.37 0.31
C VAL A 96 -6.99 7.96 -0.07
N CYS A 97 -7.65 7.26 0.85
CA CYS A 97 -8.20 5.91 0.63
C CYS A 97 -7.16 4.82 0.25
N SER A 98 -5.87 5.04 0.50
CA SER A 98 -4.85 4.00 0.29
C SER A 98 -4.84 2.96 1.41
N VAL A 99 -4.40 1.75 1.11
CA VAL A 99 -4.24 0.66 2.07
C VAL A 99 -2.79 0.18 2.06
N VAL A 100 -2.15 0.18 3.22
CA VAL A 100 -0.80 -0.36 3.43
C VAL A 100 -0.92 -1.69 4.17
N LEU A 101 -0.45 -2.77 3.54
CA LEU A 101 -0.57 -4.13 4.06
C LEU A 101 0.54 -4.45 5.09
N PRO A 102 0.35 -5.50 5.91
CA PRO A 102 1.30 -5.87 6.96
C PRO A 102 2.69 -6.20 6.40
N GLY A 103 3.74 -5.71 7.06
CA GLY A 103 5.14 -5.99 6.70
C GLY A 103 5.71 -5.09 5.60
N VAL A 104 4.99 -4.04 5.20
CA VAL A 104 5.46 -3.09 4.19
C VAL A 104 6.41 -2.08 4.82
N ARG A 105 7.55 -1.87 4.15
CA ARG A 105 8.46 -0.73 4.37
C ARG A 105 8.33 0.25 3.20
N ILE A 106 8.06 1.51 3.49
CA ILE A 106 8.05 2.63 2.54
C ILE A 106 9.32 3.45 2.79
N GLY A 107 10.19 3.56 1.77
CA GLY A 107 11.41 4.37 1.83
C GLY A 107 11.15 5.87 1.93
N ASP A 108 12.22 6.65 1.90
CA ASP A 108 12.16 8.12 1.95
C ASP A 108 11.71 8.71 0.62
N ARG A 109 11.09 9.91 0.65
CA ARG A 109 10.69 10.64 -0.55
C ARG A 109 9.82 9.78 -1.48
N VAL A 110 8.80 9.14 -0.90
CA VAL A 110 7.85 8.30 -1.65
C VAL A 110 6.51 8.99 -1.74
N ILE A 111 5.87 8.89 -2.91
CA ILE A 111 4.49 9.34 -3.13
C ILE A 111 3.64 8.13 -3.46
N VAL A 112 2.64 7.85 -2.62
CA VAL A 112 1.61 6.85 -2.87
C VAL A 112 0.36 7.58 -3.35
N ALA A 113 -0.07 7.32 -4.59
CA ALA A 113 -1.27 7.93 -5.16
C ALA A 113 -2.54 7.50 -4.39
N ALA A 114 -3.62 8.26 -4.54
CA ALA A 114 -4.90 7.94 -3.91
C ALA A 114 -5.44 6.57 -4.34
N GLY A 115 -6.12 5.87 -3.43
CA GLY A 115 -6.75 4.57 -3.68
C GLY A 115 -5.77 3.41 -3.91
N THR A 116 -4.51 3.56 -3.54
CA THR A 116 -3.46 2.57 -3.82
C THR A 116 -3.45 1.43 -2.79
N VAL A 117 -3.28 0.18 -3.24
CA VAL A 117 -3.06 -0.98 -2.35
C VAL A 117 -1.58 -1.37 -2.36
N VAL A 118 -0.88 -0.96 -1.31
CA VAL A 118 0.54 -1.22 -1.12
C VAL A 118 0.73 -2.60 -0.50
N HIS A 119 1.10 -3.56 -1.36
CA HIS A 119 1.26 -4.98 -1.04
C HIS A 119 2.72 -5.42 -0.97
N LYS A 120 3.67 -4.54 -1.33
CA LYS A 120 5.12 -4.76 -1.29
C LYS A 120 5.80 -3.49 -0.79
N SER A 121 6.98 -3.64 -0.19
CA SER A 121 7.84 -2.52 0.19
C SER A 121 8.21 -1.66 -1.03
N ILE A 122 8.30 -0.34 -0.80
CA ILE A 122 8.54 0.65 -1.85
C ILE A 122 9.92 1.27 -1.63
N PRO A 123 10.82 1.25 -2.64
CA PRO A 123 12.12 1.90 -2.53
C PRO A 123 11.98 3.43 -2.46
N SER A 124 12.96 4.08 -1.83
CA SER A 124 13.01 5.54 -1.73
C SER A 124 12.97 6.24 -3.10
N GLY A 125 12.46 7.47 -3.16
CA GLY A 125 12.45 8.28 -4.38
C GLY A 125 11.43 7.84 -5.43
N THR A 126 10.43 7.05 -5.05
CA THR A 126 9.48 6.42 -5.99
C THR A 126 8.08 7.03 -5.89
N VAL A 127 7.38 7.12 -7.02
CA VAL A 127 5.94 7.37 -7.07
C VAL A 127 5.23 6.08 -7.44
N VAL A 128 4.24 5.66 -6.64
CA VAL A 128 3.45 4.45 -6.90
C VAL A 128 1.95 4.75 -6.96
N GLY A 129 1.22 3.93 -7.72
CA GLY A 129 -0.23 4.00 -7.79
C GLY A 129 -0.90 2.66 -8.14
N GLY A 130 -2.21 2.58 -7.91
CA GLY A 130 -3.05 1.46 -8.34
C GLY A 130 -3.28 0.37 -7.29
N SER A 131 -4.13 -0.59 -7.64
CA SER A 131 -4.43 -1.76 -6.82
C SER A 131 -4.35 -3.01 -7.69
N PRO A 132 -3.28 -3.82 -7.59
CA PRO A 132 -2.11 -3.67 -6.70
C PRO A 132 -1.16 -2.52 -7.09
N ALA A 133 -0.45 -1.94 -6.11
CA ALA A 133 0.50 -0.85 -6.34
C ALA A 133 1.58 -1.19 -7.39
N ARG A 134 1.86 -0.23 -8.27
CA ARG A 134 2.94 -0.27 -9.28
C ARG A 134 3.70 1.03 -9.26
N VAL A 135 4.97 0.99 -9.66
CA VAL A 135 5.77 2.19 -9.90
C VAL A 135 5.20 2.92 -11.12
N ILE A 136 4.92 4.20 -10.97
CA ILE A 136 4.37 5.08 -12.02
C ILE A 136 5.24 6.31 -12.28
N GLY A 137 6.33 6.48 -11.54
CA GLY A 137 7.27 7.58 -11.71
C GLY A 137 8.29 7.68 -10.58
N SER A 138 9.08 8.75 -10.61
CA SER A 138 10.07 9.09 -9.57
C SER A 138 9.71 10.38 -8.83
N PHE A 139 10.14 10.46 -7.58
CA PHE A 139 9.93 11.65 -6.75
C PHE A 139 10.64 12.87 -7.33
N ASP A 140 11.85 12.70 -7.85
CA ASP A 140 12.62 13.83 -8.40
C ASP A 140 11.91 14.44 -9.61
N HIS A 141 11.38 13.61 -10.51
CA HIS A 141 10.59 14.09 -11.63
C HIS A 141 9.30 14.78 -11.17
N TYR A 142 8.61 14.24 -10.16
CA TYR A 142 7.44 14.91 -9.57
C TYR A 142 7.81 16.27 -8.97
N ARG A 143 8.92 16.33 -8.23
CA ARG A 143 9.43 17.55 -7.59
C ARG A 143 9.78 18.62 -8.61
N GLU A 144 10.49 18.27 -9.68
CA GLU A 144 10.85 19.21 -10.75
C GLU A 144 9.61 19.83 -11.40
N ASN A 145 8.65 19.00 -11.80
CA ASN A 145 7.37 19.48 -12.34
C ASN A 145 6.60 20.35 -11.33
N ALA A 146 6.65 20.00 -10.03
CA ALA A 146 5.97 20.74 -8.98
C ALA A 146 6.59 22.13 -8.78
N VAL A 147 7.92 22.23 -8.73
CA VAL A 147 8.63 23.52 -8.58
C VAL A 147 8.38 24.44 -9.77
N GLU A 148 8.32 23.89 -10.98
CA GLU A 148 8.07 24.69 -12.20
C GLU A 148 6.63 25.21 -12.27
N ARG A 149 5.65 24.42 -11.83
CA ARG A 149 4.23 24.66 -12.16
C ARG A 149 3.34 25.05 -10.98
N LEU A 150 3.75 24.78 -9.75
CA LEU A 150 2.92 25.00 -8.56
C LEU A 150 3.37 26.27 -7.81
N PRO A 151 2.41 27.07 -7.32
CA PRO A 151 2.71 28.28 -6.56
C PRO A 151 3.31 27.94 -5.19
N ALA A 152 4.24 28.78 -4.75
CA ALA A 152 4.89 28.69 -3.45
C ALA A 152 4.11 29.45 -2.38
N THR A 153 4.38 29.16 -1.10
CA THR A 153 3.76 29.88 0.03
C THR A 153 4.10 31.38 0.02
N THR A 154 5.27 31.75 -0.50
CA THR A 154 5.72 33.14 -0.66
C THR A 154 4.83 33.95 -1.60
N ASP A 155 4.26 33.31 -2.62
CA ASP A 155 3.44 33.95 -3.65
C ASP A 155 2.05 34.33 -3.12
N MET A 156 1.70 33.81 -1.95
CA MET A 156 0.37 33.90 -1.32
C MET A 156 0.38 34.69 0.01
N LYS A 157 1.49 35.35 0.33
CA LYS A 157 1.68 36.04 1.62
C LYS A 157 0.68 37.20 1.76
N GLY A 158 0.10 37.35 2.95
CA GLY A 158 -0.82 38.45 3.28
C GLY A 158 -2.28 38.25 2.86
N LEU A 159 -2.58 37.22 2.09
CA LEU A 159 -3.95 36.88 1.70
C LEU A 159 -4.67 36.04 2.77
N SER A 160 -6.00 36.10 2.83
CA SER A 160 -6.83 35.17 3.61
C SER A 160 -6.84 33.76 2.99
N PHE A 161 -7.27 32.74 3.75
CA PHE A 161 -7.29 31.35 3.24
C PHE A 161 -8.08 31.20 1.94
N ARG A 162 -9.25 31.86 1.84
CA ARG A 162 -10.09 31.81 0.64
C ARG A 162 -9.39 32.48 -0.54
N GLU A 163 -8.86 33.68 -0.36
CA GLU A 163 -8.16 34.42 -1.42
C GLU A 163 -6.93 33.66 -1.92
N ARG A 164 -6.14 33.06 -1.01
CA ARG A 164 -5.01 32.19 -1.39
C ARG A 164 -5.47 31.03 -2.25
N THR A 165 -6.56 30.38 -1.86
CA THR A 165 -7.09 29.22 -2.58
C THR A 165 -7.60 29.65 -3.95
N ASP A 166 -8.35 30.75 -4.01
CA ASP A 166 -8.92 31.27 -5.25
C ASP A 166 -7.83 31.74 -6.23
N SER A 167 -6.72 32.30 -5.75
CA SER A 167 -5.61 32.76 -6.61
C SER A 167 -4.81 31.63 -7.26
N ILE A 168 -4.76 30.46 -6.64
CA ILE A 168 -4.01 29.30 -7.15
C ILE A 168 -4.87 28.21 -7.77
N ALA A 169 -6.20 28.31 -7.63
CA ALA A 169 -7.13 27.31 -8.15
C ALA A 169 -7.06 27.25 -9.68
N GLN A 170 -6.47 26.17 -10.19
CA GLN A 170 -6.48 25.88 -11.62
C GLN A 170 -7.94 25.70 -12.07
N ARG A 171 -8.37 26.53 -13.02
CA ARG A 171 -9.74 26.51 -13.57
C ARG A 171 -9.88 25.61 -14.80
N ASN A 172 -8.77 25.12 -15.34
CA ASN A 172 -8.76 24.17 -16.45
C ASN A 172 -8.91 22.75 -15.92
N PHE A 173 -9.73 21.94 -16.59
CA PHE A 173 -9.88 20.52 -16.29
C PHE A 173 -8.70 19.71 -16.85
N ARG A 174 -8.47 18.52 -16.27
CA ARG A 174 -7.48 17.58 -16.82
C ARG A 174 -7.95 17.06 -18.19
N PRO A 175 -7.02 16.67 -19.08
CA PRO A 175 -7.37 16.00 -20.32
C PRO A 175 -8.22 14.75 -20.09
N GLU A 176 -9.08 14.43 -21.06
CA GLU A 176 -9.83 13.19 -21.07
C GLU A 176 -8.89 11.98 -21.14
N LEU A 177 -9.34 10.85 -20.58
CA LEU A 177 -8.62 9.60 -20.77
C LEU A 177 -8.70 9.19 -22.25
N PRO A 178 -7.62 8.62 -22.81
CA PRO A 178 -7.69 8.07 -24.15
C PRO A 178 -8.76 6.98 -24.22
N ILE A 179 -9.63 7.07 -25.22
CA ILE A 179 -10.67 6.08 -25.48
C ILE A 179 -10.06 5.00 -26.37
N PHE A 180 -9.84 3.82 -25.80
CA PHE A 180 -9.49 2.62 -26.56
C PHE A 180 -10.79 1.89 -26.93
N TRP A 181 -11.22 1.98 -28.18
CA TRP A 181 -12.31 1.16 -28.72
C TRP A 181 -11.78 -0.23 -29.10
N GLU A 182 -12.65 -1.26 -29.08
CA GLU A 182 -12.42 -2.72 -29.20
C GLU A 182 -11.60 -3.26 -30.41
N ASN A 183 -10.87 -2.44 -31.17
CA ASN A 183 -10.08 -2.90 -32.32
C ASN A 183 -8.67 -3.43 -31.98
N GLU A 184 -8.30 -3.54 -30.70
CA GLU A 184 -7.04 -4.20 -30.26
C GLU A 184 -7.24 -5.60 -29.67
N LEU A 185 -8.48 -6.11 -29.60
CA LEU A 185 -8.75 -7.48 -29.11
C LEU A 185 -8.64 -8.57 -30.19
N SER A 186 -8.36 -8.21 -31.45
CA SER A 186 -8.18 -9.18 -32.55
C SER A 186 -6.73 -9.53 -32.91
N GLU A 187 -5.71 -8.86 -32.35
CA GLU A 187 -4.30 -9.12 -32.71
C GLU A 187 -3.52 -10.00 -31.72
N THR A 188 -4.12 -10.45 -30.61
CA THR A 188 -3.44 -11.40 -29.69
C THR A 188 -3.90 -12.85 -29.82
N ASN A 189 -4.68 -13.21 -30.84
CA ASN A 189 -5.21 -14.58 -30.98
C ASN A 189 -4.59 -15.41 -32.12
N ASP A 190 -3.35 -15.13 -32.50
CA ASP A 190 -2.61 -16.00 -33.44
C ASP A 190 -1.09 -16.06 -33.19
N GLN A 191 -0.66 -16.49 -31.99
CA GLN A 191 0.65 -17.12 -31.76
C GLN A 191 0.61 -18.16 -30.62
N SER A 192 -0.37 -19.08 -30.65
CA SER A 192 -0.33 -20.29 -29.81
C SER A 192 -0.65 -21.59 -30.56
N SER A 193 -0.55 -21.57 -31.89
CA SER A 193 -0.66 -22.74 -32.77
C SER A 193 0.71 -23.35 -33.07
N GLU A 194 1.53 -23.66 -32.05
CA GLU A 194 2.59 -24.68 -32.14
C GLU A 194 3.24 -24.93 -30.75
N ARG A 195 2.51 -25.59 -29.86
CA ARG A 195 3.13 -26.48 -28.87
C ARG A 195 2.40 -27.81 -28.93
N THR A 196 2.95 -28.70 -29.74
CA THR A 196 2.62 -30.12 -29.72
C THR A 196 2.85 -30.66 -28.31
N VAL A 197 1.75 -30.87 -27.58
CA VAL A 197 1.75 -31.72 -26.38
C VAL A 197 2.05 -33.13 -26.87
N PRO A 198 3.13 -33.79 -26.42
CA PRO A 198 3.36 -35.18 -26.79
C PRO A 198 2.22 -36.01 -26.21
N LYS A 199 1.46 -36.70 -27.08
CA LYS A 199 0.48 -37.70 -26.68
C LYS A 199 1.22 -38.77 -25.85
N ARG A 200 0.96 -38.83 -24.55
CA ARG A 200 1.32 -40.00 -23.75
C ARG A 200 0.47 -41.16 -24.25
N THR A 201 1.08 -42.04 -25.02
CA THR A 201 0.50 -43.34 -25.36
C THR A 201 0.36 -44.14 -24.06
N VAL A 202 -0.87 -44.52 -23.73
CA VAL A 202 -1.17 -45.48 -22.67
C VAL A 202 -0.64 -46.83 -23.14
N HIS A 203 0.64 -47.13 -22.90
CA HIS A 203 1.25 -48.47 -23.03
C HIS A 203 2.64 -48.42 -22.37
N ASP A 204 2.69 -48.33 -21.04
CA ASP A 204 3.78 -48.93 -20.25
C ASP A 204 3.45 -48.89 -18.75
N GLN A 205 2.60 -49.82 -18.28
CA GLN A 205 2.36 -50.03 -16.84
C GLN A 205 2.63 -51.48 -16.41
N THR A 206 3.39 -52.24 -17.20
CA THR A 206 3.73 -53.63 -16.89
C THR A 206 5.20 -53.88 -16.61
N GLN A 207 6.06 -52.85 -16.61
CA GLN A 207 7.50 -53.03 -16.33
C GLN A 207 8.05 -52.43 -15.03
N ILE A 208 7.20 -51.88 -14.14
CA ILE A 208 7.67 -51.35 -12.83
C ILE A 208 7.34 -52.30 -11.65
N ALA A 209 6.66 -53.42 -11.89
CA ALA A 209 6.36 -54.42 -10.86
C ALA A 209 7.38 -55.59 -10.79
N ALA A 210 8.42 -55.61 -11.63
CA ALA A 210 9.37 -56.73 -11.72
C ALA A 210 10.75 -56.46 -11.08
N GLU A 211 11.07 -55.23 -10.67
CA GLU A 211 12.38 -54.88 -10.08
C GLU A 211 12.34 -54.66 -8.55
N ALA A 212 11.17 -54.84 -7.91
CA ALA A 212 11.03 -54.72 -6.45
C ALA A 212 11.12 -56.08 -5.71
N SER A 213 11.35 -57.19 -6.41
CA SER A 213 11.35 -58.55 -5.83
C SER A 213 12.72 -59.25 -5.81
N SER A 214 13.82 -58.58 -6.16
CA SER A 214 15.15 -59.20 -6.25
C SER A 214 16.21 -58.65 -5.28
N ASN A 215 15.86 -57.80 -4.32
CA ASN A 215 16.85 -57.19 -3.41
C ASN A 215 16.61 -57.42 -1.90
N THR A 216 16.02 -58.56 -1.54
CA THR A 216 15.90 -59.00 -0.14
C THR A 216 16.46 -60.42 0.02
N SER A 217 17.75 -60.60 -0.23
CA SER A 217 18.54 -61.76 0.22
C SER A 217 20.03 -61.48 0.02
N GLN A 218 20.66 -60.75 0.94
CA GLN A 218 22.03 -60.94 1.43
C GLN A 218 22.40 -59.83 2.44
N THR A 219 23.10 -60.27 3.49
CA THR A 219 23.59 -59.59 4.71
C THR A 219 22.56 -59.19 5.75
#